data_AF-A0A7W5DUZ8-F1
#
_entry.id   AF-A0A7W5DUZ8-F1
#
_cell.length_a   1.000
_cell.length_b   1.000
_cell.length_c   1.000
_cell.angle_alpha   90.00
_cell.angle_beta   90.00
_cell.angle_gamma   90.00
#
_symmetry.space_group_name_H-M   'P 1'
#
loop_
_entity.id
_entity.type
_entity.pdbx_description
1 polymer ?
#
loop_
_entity_poly.entity_id
_entity_poly.type
_entity_poly.pdbx_seq_one_letter_code
_entity_poly.pdbx_strand_id
1 'polypeptide(L)' 'MDNRGLSYNSRKALMVNIGENAGSELADLLSQLLNEVEELRRTKVSITRIVPGQTEQVKEYIEEPV' A
#
# COMPACT_ATOMS: atom_id res chain seq x y z
N MET A 1 -0.40 11.13 11.89
CA MET A 1 -0.70 12.09 10.81
C MET A 1 -0.88 11.27 9.54
N ASP A 2 -2.11 10.82 9.28
CA ASP A 2 -2.41 10.06 8.06
C ASP A 2 -2.52 11.01 6.88
N ASN A 3 -1.38 11.28 6.26
CA ASN A 3 -1.23 12.12 5.07
C ASN A 3 -1.60 11.31 3.80
N ARG A 4 -2.68 10.53 3.86
CA ARG A 4 -3.03 9.48 2.88
C ARG A 4 -3.71 10.02 1.61
N GLY A 5 -3.34 11.22 1.18
CA GLY A 5 -3.83 11.82 -0.05
C GLY A 5 -2.88 12.93 -0.51
N LEU A 6 -3.07 13.39 -1.74
CA LEU A 6 -2.30 14.53 -2.25
C LEU A 6 -2.50 15.75 -1.35
N SER A 7 -1.42 16.50 -1.11
CA SER A 7 -1.54 17.78 -0.43
C SER A 7 -2.36 18.75 -1.28
N TYR A 8 -2.95 19.78 -0.66
CA TYR A 8 -3.64 20.84 -1.41
C TYR A 8 -2.73 21.48 -2.47
N ASN A 9 -1.46 21.72 -2.11
CA ASN A 9 -0.47 22.29 -3.02
C ASN A 9 -0.19 21.37 -4.20
N SER A 10 -0.09 20.06 -3.96
CA SER A 10 0.10 19.05 -5.00
C SER A 10 -1.10 18.99 -5.95
N ARG A 11 -2.34 19.00 -5.42
CA ARG A 11 -3.56 19.06 -6.25
C ARG A 11 -3.60 20.32 -7.11
N LYS A 12 -3.32 21.49 -6.52
CA LYS A 12 -3.28 22.76 -7.26
C LYS A 12 -2.21 22.76 -8.34
N ALA A 13 -1.02 22.22 -8.07
CA ALA A 13 0.04 22.12 -9.06
C ALA A 13 -0.37 21.24 -10.26
N LEU A 14 -1.07 20.13 -10.03
CA LEU A 14 -1.59 19.28 -11.09
C LEU A 14 -2.63 20.01 -11.95
N MET A 15 -3.60 20.67 -11.30
CA MET A 15 -4.65 21.44 -12.01
C MET A 15 -4.07 22.58 -12.84
N VAL A 16 -3.04 23.27 -12.35
CA VAL A 16 -2.41 24.41 -13.05
C VAL A 16 -1.52 23.95 -14.21
N ASN A 17 -0.71 22.90 -14.02
CA ASN A 17 0.30 22.51 -15.00
C ASN A 17 -0.18 21.49 -16.04
N ILE A 18 -1.17 20.66 -15.70
CA ILE A 18 -1.71 19.62 -16.59
C ILE A 18 -3.11 20.01 -17.10
N GLY A 19 -3.84 20.84 -16.35
CA GLY A 19 -5.22 21.23 -16.63
C GLY A 19 -6.18 20.63 -15.60
N GLU A 20 -7.34 21.26 -15.43
CA GLU A 20 -8.27 20.96 -14.34
C GLU A 20 -8.81 19.53 -14.39
N ASN A 21 -9.29 19.07 -15.56
CA ASN A 21 -9.82 17.72 -15.73
C ASN A 21 -8.74 16.65 -15.52
N ALA A 22 -7.63 16.75 -16.26
CA ALA A 22 -6.53 15.79 -16.17
C ALA A 22 -5.86 15.80 -14.78
N GLY A 23 -5.76 16.96 -14.14
CA GLY A 23 -5.25 17.09 -12.78
C GLY A 23 -6.15 16.43 -11.73
N SER A 24 -7.47 16.51 -11.90
CA SER A 24 -8.43 15.80 -11.04
C SER A 24 -8.34 14.29 -11.24
N GLU A 25 -8.38 13.82 -12.49
CA GLU A 25 -8.30 12.38 -12.81
C GLU A 25 -7.03 11.73 -12.26
N LEU A 26 -5.88 12.40 -12.42
CA LEU A 26 -4.60 11.92 -11.87
C LEU A 26 -4.60 11.90 -10.34
N ALA A 27 -5.19 12.92 -9.71
CA ALA A 27 -5.26 12.96 -8.25
C ALA A 27 -6.14 11.83 -7.68
N ASP A 28 -7.24 11.53 -8.35
CA ASP A 28 -8.16 10.46 -7.98
C ASP A 28 -7.50 9.09 -8.19
N LEU A 29 -6.85 8.87 -9.34
CA LEU A 29 -6.11 7.64 -9.63
C LEU A 29 -5.01 7.37 -8.60
N LEU A 30 -4.20 8.37 -8.27
CA LEU A 30 -3.14 8.23 -7.26
C LEU A 30 -3.69 7.89 -5.88
N SER A 31 -4.87 8.43 -5.53
CA SER A 31 -5.52 8.13 -4.25
C SER A 31 -6.04 6.68 -4.21
N GLN A 32 -6.59 6.18 -5.33
CA GLN A 32 -7.00 4.79 -5.46
C GLN A 32 -5.81 3.83 -5.35
N LEU A 33 -4.70 4.12 -6.05
CA LEU A 33 -3.48 3.32 -5.99
C LEU A 33 -2.88 3.28 -4.59
N LEU A 34 -2.93 4.39 -3.85
CA LEU A 34 -2.45 4.42 -2.47
C LEU A 34 -3.26 3.45 -1.58
N ASN A 35 -4.59 3.42 -1.77
CA ASN A 35 -5.46 2.51 -1.03
C ASN A 35 -5.16 1.05 -1.38
N GLU A 36 -4.96 0.73 -2.65
CA GLU A 36 -4.62 -0.62 -3.11
C GLU A 36 -3.26 -1.08 -2.56
N VAL A 37 -2.26 -0.20 -2.55
CA VAL A 37 -0.96 -0.50 -1.95
C VAL A 37 -1.08 -0.76 -0.45
N GLU A 38 -1.89 0.04 0.27
CA GLU A 38 -2.10 -0.16 1.69
C GLU A 38 -2.85 -1.47 1.98
N GLU A 39 -3.80 -1.83 1.13
CA GLU A 39 -4.47 -3.12 1.18
C GLU A 39 -3.46 -4.25 1.00
N LEU A 40 -2.65 -4.23 -0.07
CA LEU A 40 -1.59 -5.21 -0.32
C LEU A 40 -0.57 -5.29 0.83
N ARG A 41 -0.24 -4.17 1.48
CA ARG A 41 0.63 -4.15 2.67
C ARG A 41 -0.02 -4.89 3.85
N ARG A 42 -1.34 -4.77 4.03
CA ARG A 42 -2.10 -5.50 5.06
C ARG A 42 -2.26 -6.98 4.71
N THR A 43 -2.41 -7.33 3.44
CA THR A 43 -2.55 -8.72 2.98
C THR A 43 -1.24 -9.48 2.84
N LYS A 44 -0.07 -8.82 3.00
CA LYS A 44 1.25 -9.48 3.03
C LYS A 44 1.51 -10.22 4.36
N VAL A 45 0.53 -10.97 4.85
CA VAL A 45 0.80 -12.10 5.74
C VAL A 45 1.42 -13.17 4.85
N SER A 46 2.63 -13.62 5.16
CA SER A 46 3.31 -14.69 4.42
C SER A 46 2.34 -15.86 4.26
N ILE A 47 1.95 -16.19 3.04
CA ILE A 47 1.18 -17.41 2.77
C ILE A 47 2.07 -18.57 3.22
N THR A 48 1.85 -19.09 4.43
CA THR A 48 2.47 -20.33 4.86
C THR A 48 1.85 -21.40 3.99
N ARG A 49 2.57 -21.86 2.96
CA ARG A 49 2.10 -22.92 2.08
C ARG A 49 1.86 -24.17 2.94
N ILE A 50 0.61 -24.45 3.29
CA ILE A 50 0.24 -25.72 3.92
C ILE A 50 0.34 -26.78 2.81
N VAL A 51 1.40 -27.58 2.85
CA VAL A 51 1.56 -28.75 1.99
C VAL A 51 0.94 -29.93 2.75
N PRO A 52 -0.19 -30.51 2.29
CA PRO A 52 -0.75 -31.69 2.94
C PRO A 52 0.23 -32.86 2.80
N GLY A 53 0.84 -33.28 3.92
CA GLY A 53 1.72 -34.46 3.97
C GLY A 53 3.10 -34.26 4.61
N GLN A 54 3.52 -33.04 4.96
CA GLN A 54 4.77 -32.81 5.69
C GLN A 54 4.51 -32.44 7.16
N THR A 55 4.63 -33.42 8.06
CA THR A 55 4.89 -33.20 9.48
C THR A 55 6.34 -32.75 9.66
N GLU A 56 6.64 -31.50 9.33
CA GLU A 56 7.92 -30.89 9.68
C GLU A 56 7.73 -29.95 10.86
N GLN A 57 8.43 -30.27 11.95
CA GLN A 57 8.49 -29.48 13.18
C GLN A 57 9.03 -28.10 12.85
N VAL A 58 8.14 -27.11 12.79
CA VAL A 58 8.52 -25.71 12.63
C VAL A 58 9.23 -25.29 13.92
N LYS A 59 10.57 -25.24 13.88
CA LYS A 59 11.35 -24.54 14.91
C LYS A 59 11.04 -23.06 14.79
N GLU A 60 10.27 -22.57 15.75
CA GLU A 60 9.94 -21.17 15.95
C GLU A 60 11.24 -20.42 16.31
N TYR A 61 11.79 -19.66 15.37
CA TYR A 61 12.85 -18.70 15.68
C TYR A 61 12.18 -17.46 16.28
N ILE A 62 12.17 -17.39 17.61
CA ILE A 62 11.80 -16.19 18.33
C ILE A 62 13.01 -15.25 18.25
N GLU A 63 12.94 -14.19 17.44
CA GLU A 63 13.94 -13.13 17.49
C GLU A 63 13.72 -12.30 18.76
N GLU A 64 14.65 -12.40 19.72
CA GLU A 64 14.70 -11.49 20.86
C GLU A 64 15.21 -10.10 20.40
N PRO A 65 14.60 -8.99 20.88
CA PRO A 65 15.05 -7.65 20.51
C PRO A 65 16.35 -7.28 21.24
N VAL A 66 17.29 -6.67 20.52
CA VAL A 66 18.57 -6.12 21.03
C VAL A 66 18.39 -4.68 21.51
#